data_AF-A0A1S2QXF8-F1
#
_entry.id   AF-A0A1S2QXF8-F1
#
_cell.length_a   1.000
_cell.length_b   1.000
_cell.length_c   1.000
_cell.angle_alpha   90.00
_cell.angle_beta   90.00
_cell.angle_gamma   90.00
#
_symmetry.space_group_name_H-M   'P 1'
#
loop_
_entity.id
_entity.type
_entity.pdbx_description
1 polymer ?
#
loop_
_entity_poly.entity_id
_entity_poly.type
_entity_poly.pdbx_seq_one_letter_code
_entity_poly.pdbx_strand_id
1 'polypeptide(L)' 'MKYIDNDNVYNSELYKVLEDISAQWDLYLTNTYSLEELQQLDFSKVKLPKEWFDGWLKELS' A
#
# COMPACT_ATOMS: atom_id res chain seq x y z
N MET A 1 -17.60 24.59 -1.15
CA MET A 1 -17.76 23.25 -1.77
C MET A 1 -17.11 22.22 -0.88
N LYS A 2 -17.88 21.28 -0.33
CA LYS A 2 -17.35 19.95 0.02
C LYS A 2 -18.51 19.00 -0.22
N TYR A 3 -18.61 18.52 -1.45
CA TYR A 3 -19.52 17.45 -1.78
C TYR A 3 -19.07 16.26 -0.93
N ILE A 4 -19.81 15.99 0.15
CA ILE A 4 -19.79 14.67 0.76
C ILE A 4 -20.56 13.83 -0.24
N ASP A 5 -19.80 13.26 -1.17
CA ASP A 5 -20.34 12.34 -2.15
C ASP A 5 -20.92 11.16 -1.39
N ASN A 6 -22.17 10.80 -1.68
CA ASN A 6 -22.92 9.79 -0.93
C ASN A 6 -22.48 8.36 -1.30
N ASP A 7 -21.40 8.23 -2.08
CA ASP A 7 -20.71 6.98 -2.45
C ASP A 7 -19.58 6.57 -1.45
N ASN A 8 -19.39 7.35 -0.38
CA ASN A 8 -18.20 7.32 0.49
C ASN A 8 -18.06 6.11 1.45
N VAL A 9 -19.06 5.22 1.55
CA VAL A 9 -18.95 4.07 2.48
C VAL A 9 -18.02 2.97 1.93
N TYR A 10 -18.14 2.65 0.63
CA TYR A 10 -17.23 1.73 -0.07
C TYR A 10 -15.79 2.26 -0.17
N ASN A 11 -15.61 3.57 -0.08
CA ASN A 11 -14.30 4.20 -0.13
C ASN A 11 -13.52 4.02 1.17
N SER A 12 -14.18 3.87 2.32
CA SER A 12 -13.49 3.88 3.62
C SER A 12 -12.60 2.64 3.85
N GLU A 13 -13.06 1.46 3.46
CA GLU A 13 -12.27 0.22 3.52
C GLU A 13 -11.14 0.24 2.48
N LEU A 14 -11.44 0.74 1.29
CA LEU A 14 -10.45 0.92 0.23
C LEU A 14 -9.35 1.93 0.63
N TYR A 15 -9.70 3.02 1.30
CA TYR A 15 -8.75 3.98 1.86
C TYR A 15 -7.88 3.36 2.95
N LYS A 16 -8.47 2.56 3.86
CA LYS A 16 -7.70 1.84 4.89
C LYS A 16 -6.69 0.88 4.27
N VAL A 17 -7.11 0.11 3.28
CA VAL A 17 -6.23 -0.84 2.58
C VAL A 17 -5.14 -0.10 1.82
N LEU A 18 -5.43 1.04 1.17
CA LEU A 18 -4.42 1.86 0.53
C LEU A 18 -3.42 2.48 1.52
N GLU A 19 -3.89 2.95 2.68
CA GLU A 19 -3.02 3.43 3.75
C GLU A 19 -2.11 2.33 4.28
N ASP A 20 -2.65 1.13 4.49
CA ASP A 20 -1.86 -0.03 4.94
C ASP A 20 -0.84 -0.46 3.87
N ILE A 21 -1.24 -0.54 2.59
CA ILE A 21 -0.31 -0.81 1.48
C ILE A 21 0.84 0.20 1.49
N SER A 22 0.55 1.49 1.64
CA SER A 22 1.58 2.53 1.66
C SER A 22 2.53 2.38 2.85
N ALA A 23 1.99 2.09 4.05
CA ALA A 23 2.79 1.89 5.25
C ALA A 23 3.66 0.64 5.16
N GLN A 24 3.09 -0.49 4.70
CA GLN A 24 3.82 -1.74 4.53
C GLN A 24 4.88 -1.64 3.44
N TRP A 25 4.64 -0.88 2.37
CA TRP A 25 5.64 -0.64 1.32
C TRP A 25 6.86 0.11 1.88
N ASP A 26 6.63 1.18 2.64
CA ASP A 26 7.70 1.96 3.27
C ASP A 26 8.50 1.12 4.28
N LEU A 27 7.80 0.38 5.14
CA LEU A 27 8.42 -0.55 6.09
C LEU A 27 9.21 -1.66 5.40
N TYR A 28 8.69 -2.24 4.32
CA TYR A 28 9.38 -3.30 3.60
C TYR A 28 10.68 -2.78 2.97
N LEU A 29 10.63 -1.63 2.31
CA LEU A 29 11.79 -1.03 1.68
C LEU A 29 12.87 -0.65 2.70
N THR A 30 12.49 0.01 3.79
CA THR A 30 13.42 0.47 4.83
C THR A 30 14.03 -0.65 5.64
N ASN A 31 13.33 -1.78 5.82
CA ASN A 31 13.85 -2.95 6.51
C ASN A 31 14.70 -3.87 5.60
N THR A 32 14.46 -3.86 4.30
CA THR A 32 15.14 -4.76 3.35
C THR A 32 16.39 -4.13 2.75
N TYR A 33 16.36 -2.82 2.49
CA TYR A 33 17.42 -2.12 1.78
C TYR A 33 18.02 -1.03 2.67
N SER A 34 19.33 -0.86 2.56
CA SER A 34 20.01 0.31 3.11
C SER A 34 19.67 1.59 2.31
N LEU A 35 19.98 2.75 2.89
CA LEU A 35 19.73 4.04 2.24
C LEU A 35 20.45 4.18 0.89
N GLU A 36 21.69 3.69 0.80
CA GLU A 36 22.47 3.72 -0.46
C GLU A 36 21.85 2.81 -1.52
N GLU A 37 21.36 1.64 -1.13
CA GLU A 37 20.65 0.72 -2.03
C GLU A 37 19.35 1.34 -2.52
N LEU A 38 18.54 1.96 -1.65
CA LEU A 38 17.29 2.63 -2.02
C LEU A 38 17.48 3.76 -3.04
N GLN A 39 18.59 4.50 -2.97
CA GLN A 39 18.89 5.57 -3.93
C GLN A 39 19.19 5.06 -5.33
N GLN A 40 19.67 3.82 -5.46
CA GLN A 40 19.98 3.18 -6.73
C GLN A 40 18.96 2.10 -7.12
N LEU A 41 17.95 1.87 -6.28
CA LEU A 41 16.99 0.80 -6.44
C LEU A 41 16.02 1.11 -7.57
N ASP A 42 15.89 0.16 -8.49
CA ASP A 42 14.86 0.22 -9.52
C ASP A 42 13.53 -0.29 -8.94
N PHE A 43 12.70 0.63 -8.48
CA PHE A 43 11.39 0.32 -7.90
C PHE A 43 10.47 -0.48 -8.83
N SER A 44 10.69 -0.45 -10.15
CA SER A 44 9.90 -1.26 -11.11
C SER A 44 10.16 -2.76 -10.99
N LYS A 45 11.30 -3.15 -10.41
CA LYS A 45 11.70 -4.54 -10.18
C LYS A 45 11.34 -5.05 -8.80
N VAL A 46 10.98 -4.15 -7.89
CA VAL A 46 10.57 -4.50 -6.53
C VAL A 46 9.12 -4.91 -6.55
N LYS A 47 8.84 -6.09 -6.01
CA LYS A 47 7.47 -6.61 -5.86
C LYS A 47 7.24 -6.91 -4.40
N LEU A 48 6.10 -6.47 -3.88
CA LEU A 48 5.66 -6.90 -2.56
C LEU A 48 5.36 -8.39 -2.52
N PRO A 49 5.45 -9.01 -1.33
CA PRO A 49 4.99 -10.37 -1.13
C PRO A 49 3.54 -10.55 -1.57
N LYS A 50 3.29 -11.60 -2.35
CA LYS A 50 1.93 -11.91 -2.84
C LYS A 50 0.96 -12.19 -1.68
N GLU A 51 1.46 -12.75 -0.59
CA GLU A 51 0.65 -13.08 0.60
C GLU A 51 0.00 -11.83 1.23
N TRP A 52 0.66 -10.67 1.15
CA TRP A 52 0.10 -9.41 1.66
C TRP A 52 -1.05 -8.95 0.78
N PHE A 53 -0.89 -9.06 -0.55
CA PHE A 53 -1.95 -8.77 -1.50
C PHE A 53 -3.17 -9.67 -1.33
N ASP A 54 -2.97 -10.97 -1.09
CA ASP A 54 -4.05 -11.90 -0.79
C ASP A 54 -4.75 -11.55 0.56
N GLY A 55 -4.03 -10.93 1.50
CA GLY A 55 -4.59 -10.38 2.74
C GLY A 55 -5.49 -9.17 2.48
N TRP A 56 -4.97 -8.16 1.78
CA TRP A 56 -5.73 -6.96 1.41
C TRP A 56 -6.96 -7.27 0.55
N LEU A 57 -6.86 -8.23 -0.38
CA LEU A 57 -8.00 -8.66 -1.18
C LEU A 57 -9.13 -9.27 -0.32
N LYS A 58 -8.78 -9.96 0.77
CA LYS A 58 -9.80 -10.49 1.70
C LYS A 58 -10.47 -9.39 2.52
N GLU A 59 -9.76 -8.29 2.81
CA GLU A 59 -10.34 -7.13 3.50
C GLU A 59 -11.29 -6.31 2.62
N LEU A 60 -11.15 -6.43 1.29
CA LEU A 60 -11.98 -5.74 0.30
C LEU A 60 -13.14 -6.61 -0.25
N SER A 61 -13.27 -7.86 0.21
CA SER A 61 -14.21 -8.88 -0.29
C SER A 61 -15.38 -9.09 0.65
#